data_AF-A0A813I1J5-F1
#
_entry.id   AF-A0A813I1J5-F1
#
_cell.length_a   1.000
_cell.length_b   1.000
_cell.length_c   1.000
_cell.angle_alpha   90.00
_cell.angle_beta   90.00
_cell.angle_gamma   90.00
#
_symmetry.space_group_name_H-M   'P 1'
#
loop_
_entity.id
_entity.type
_entity.pdbx_description
1 polymer ?
#
loop_
_entity_poly.entity_id
_entity_poly.type
_entity_poly.pdbx_seq_one_letter_code
_entity_poly.pdbx_strand_id
1 'polypeptide(L)'
;MASWSGMAVTSFFVELLLAVLAAAVGHAIRWRLAGDTPLARKLEQHREHLRKENPRPKKCPIGPSRAITIGQVLDLSESFVSFVGERNMYYVCPNIVLPLTKPMKLSYAELAGPRPVEWFVSHFWGMLFQDSVSSLRKHAEMVSGKSASRCGGLHSRNSSSAQQRVSKLDKTFKSGTGSLETASWKETSYWICTFSNNQWELMHELGSSWEQSSFYLALRSPGCKGTAMIFDELAMPLTRSWCLFELLQTFQLTGTREAGFTGLLLCTRSGVMNFGACSMDTAISIGVRLSSLRLQDASASSDKDKRMIDELVQQQPGGFDAVNAFVQKSIRDILLNMRSGFLSDLDSLDTSLSSAIQKHELFIGASSASSTAYDASELPTAQETSEPEQMSSQRSEAML
;
A
#
# COMPACT_ATOMS: atom_id res chain seq x y z
N MET A 1 -79.74 32.40 10.01
CA MET A 1 -78.93 31.17 10.14
C MET A 1 -78.08 30.95 8.89
N ALA A 2 -77.10 31.81 8.60
CA ALA A 2 -76.27 31.68 7.38
C ALA A 2 -74.91 32.39 7.49
N SER A 3 -74.13 32.13 8.55
CA SER A 3 -72.75 32.66 8.64
C SER A 3 -71.69 31.69 9.19
N TRP A 4 -72.06 30.45 9.49
CA TRP A 4 -71.14 29.50 10.13
C TRP A 4 -70.31 28.65 9.15
N SER A 5 -70.65 28.65 7.86
CA SER A 5 -69.91 27.88 6.83
C SER A 5 -68.62 28.55 6.37
N GLY A 6 -68.49 29.88 6.47
CA GLY A 6 -67.30 30.61 6.02
C GLY A 6 -66.09 30.47 6.94
N MET A 7 -66.30 30.40 8.26
CA MET A 7 -65.21 30.35 9.24
C MET A 7 -64.53 28.97 9.33
N ALA A 8 -65.26 27.88 9.06
CA ALA A 8 -64.69 26.54 9.07
C ALA A 8 -63.74 26.31 7.88
N VAL A 9 -64.07 26.88 6.71
CA VAL A 9 -63.26 26.76 5.50
C VAL A 9 -61.94 27.53 5.64
N THR A 10 -61.97 28.74 6.20
CA THR A 10 -60.74 29.52 6.43
C THR A 10 -59.80 28.88 7.45
N SER A 11 -60.33 28.25 8.50
CA SER A 11 -59.52 27.53 9.49
C SER A 11 -58.77 26.34 8.87
N PHE A 12 -59.43 25.55 8.02
CA PHE A 12 -58.82 24.39 7.36
C PHE A 12 -57.66 24.78 6.43
N PHE A 13 -57.80 25.88 5.66
CA PHE A 13 -56.72 26.35 4.80
C PHE A 13 -55.52 26.88 5.58
N VAL A 14 -55.74 27.52 6.73
CA VAL A 14 -54.65 27.99 7.61
C VAL A 14 -53.89 26.81 8.21
N GLU A 15 -54.59 25.77 8.69
CA GLU A 15 -53.95 24.56 9.22
C GLU A 15 -53.16 23.80 8.15
N LEU A 16 -53.70 23.67 6.95
CA LEU A 16 -53.01 23.02 5.82
C LEU A 16 -51.76 23.82 5.41
N LEU A 17 -51.85 25.15 5.35
CA LEU A 17 -50.70 26.01 5.03
C LEU A 17 -49.60 25.90 6.08
N LEU A 18 -49.97 25.90 7.37
CA LEU A 18 -49.02 25.72 8.48
C LEU A 18 -48.35 24.34 8.43
N ALA A 19 -49.10 23.28 8.12
CA ALA A 19 -48.54 21.94 7.97
C ALA A 19 -47.55 21.84 6.80
N VAL A 20 -47.87 22.46 5.65
CA VAL A 20 -46.96 22.50 4.48
C VAL A 20 -45.70 23.31 4.80
N LEU A 21 -45.84 24.46 5.46
CA LEU A 21 -44.69 25.27 5.89
C LEU A 21 -43.82 24.52 6.90
N ALA A 22 -44.42 23.85 7.89
CA ALA A 22 -43.68 23.05 8.86
C ALA A 22 -42.95 21.87 8.19
N ALA A 23 -43.57 21.20 7.22
CA ALA A 23 -42.94 20.14 6.44
C ALA A 23 -41.79 20.67 5.58
N ALA A 24 -41.97 21.83 4.92
CA ALA A 24 -40.93 22.47 4.12
C ALA A 24 -39.73 22.92 4.98
N VAL A 25 -39.99 23.52 6.14
CA VAL A 25 -38.96 23.92 7.12
C VAL A 25 -38.27 22.68 7.69
N GLY A 26 -39.01 21.64 8.06
CA GLY A 26 -38.45 20.37 8.54
C GLY A 26 -37.56 19.70 7.49
N HIS A 27 -37.99 19.70 6.23
CA HIS A 27 -37.19 19.20 5.11
C HIS A 27 -35.93 20.06 4.89
N ALA A 28 -36.03 21.39 4.96
CA ALA A 28 -34.90 22.30 4.81
C ALA A 28 -33.88 22.16 5.95
N ILE A 29 -34.34 22.02 7.19
CA ILE A 29 -33.50 21.77 8.37
C ILE A 29 -32.83 20.40 8.24
N ARG A 30 -33.57 19.35 7.90
CA ARG A 30 -33.02 18.01 7.70
C ARG A 30 -32.01 17.97 6.57
N TRP A 31 -32.24 18.71 5.48
CA TRP A 31 -31.30 18.83 4.36
C TRP A 31 -30.03 19.60 4.74
N ARG A 32 -30.15 20.69 5.52
CA ARG A 32 -29.00 21.41 6.09
C ARG A 32 -28.20 20.54 7.05
N LEU A 33 -28.86 19.82 7.97
CA LEU A 33 -28.20 18.95 8.94
C LEU A 33 -27.57 17.71 8.29
N ALA A 34 -28.19 17.16 7.24
CA ALA A 34 -27.63 16.07 6.45
C ALA A 34 -26.39 16.52 5.63
N GLY A 35 -26.24 17.82 5.36
CA GLY A 35 -25.11 18.38 4.62
C GLY A 35 -23.83 18.57 5.44
N ASP A 36 -23.88 18.52 6.78
CA ASP A 36 -22.77 18.95 7.66
C ASP A 36 -22.13 17.81 8.47
N THR A 37 -22.06 16.61 7.88
CA THR A 37 -21.29 15.53 8.51
C THR A 37 -19.80 15.89 8.50
N PRO A 38 -19.00 15.45 9.50
CA PRO A 38 -17.56 15.67 9.49
C PRO A 38 -16.88 15.15 8.22
N LEU A 39 -17.36 14.03 7.66
CA LEU A 39 -16.87 13.49 6.39
C LEU A 39 -17.24 14.40 5.22
N ALA A 40 -18.46 14.93 5.14
CA ALA A 40 -18.87 15.86 4.09
C ALA A 40 -18.02 17.15 4.09
N ARG A 41 -17.74 17.71 5.28
CA ARG A 41 -16.80 18.83 5.42
C ARG A 41 -15.40 18.48 4.94
N LYS A 42 -14.89 17.30 5.31
CA LYS A 42 -13.56 16.85 4.88
C LYS A 42 -13.48 16.61 3.37
N LEU A 43 -14.55 16.08 2.77
CA LEU A 43 -14.69 15.95 1.33
C LEU A 43 -14.60 17.30 0.63
N GLU A 44 -15.30 18.33 1.11
CA GLU A 44 -15.23 19.66 0.50
C GLU A 44 -13.85 20.30 0.66
N GLN A 45 -13.24 20.19 1.84
CA GLN A 45 -11.86 20.65 2.05
C GLN A 45 -10.87 19.99 1.08
N HIS A 46 -11.00 18.67 0.88
CA HIS A 46 -10.14 17.95 -0.05
C HIS A 46 -10.45 18.30 -1.52
N ARG A 47 -11.71 18.57 -1.89
CA ARG A 47 -12.05 19.10 -3.22
C ARG A 47 -11.40 20.45 -3.48
N GLU A 48 -11.41 21.35 -2.51
CA GLU A 48 -10.72 22.64 -2.63
C GLU A 48 -9.22 22.47 -2.82
N HIS A 49 -8.61 21.49 -2.15
CA HIS A 49 -7.21 21.14 -2.40
C HIS A 49 -7.00 20.62 -3.84
N LEU A 50 -7.81 19.67 -4.31
CA LEU A 50 -7.74 19.15 -5.68
C LEU A 50 -7.97 20.25 -6.74
N ARG A 51 -8.86 21.22 -6.48
CA ARG A 51 -9.08 22.38 -7.37
C ARG A 51 -7.85 23.28 -7.48
N LYS A 52 -7.01 23.36 -6.43
CA LYS A 52 -5.76 24.11 -6.49
C LYS A 52 -4.70 23.39 -7.31
N GLU A 53 -4.58 22.08 -7.12
CA GLU A 53 -3.60 21.25 -7.85
C GLU A 53 -3.98 21.05 -9.33
N ASN A 54 -5.27 20.88 -9.61
CA ASN A 54 -5.80 20.70 -10.96
C ASN A 54 -7.04 21.59 -11.18
N PRO A 55 -6.87 22.89 -11.51
CA PRO A 55 -7.97 23.85 -11.61
C PRO A 55 -8.98 23.57 -12.72
N ARG A 56 -8.60 22.77 -13.73
CA ARG A 56 -9.45 22.43 -14.88
C ARG A 56 -9.36 20.94 -15.18
N PRO A 57 -9.93 20.07 -14.33
CA PRO A 57 -9.94 18.64 -14.58
C PRO A 57 -10.64 18.32 -15.90
N LYS A 58 -10.06 17.42 -16.68
CA LYS A 58 -10.58 17.01 -18.00
C LYS A 58 -10.57 15.50 -18.10
N LYS A 59 -11.55 14.97 -18.83
CA LYS A 59 -11.57 13.57 -19.25
C LYS A 59 -10.32 13.29 -20.09
N CYS A 60 -9.64 12.18 -19.84
CA CYS A 60 -8.56 11.69 -20.69
C CYS A 60 -8.91 10.29 -21.24
N PRO A 61 -8.21 9.79 -22.26
CA PRO A 61 -8.48 8.46 -22.80
C PRO A 61 -8.39 7.37 -21.72
N ILE A 62 -9.17 6.29 -21.89
CA ILE A 62 -9.07 5.10 -21.04
C ILE A 62 -7.67 4.48 -21.15
N GLY A 63 -7.24 3.78 -20.10
CA GLY A 63 -5.96 3.09 -20.08
C GLY A 63 -4.77 3.91 -19.57
N PRO A 64 -3.64 3.98 -20.30
CA PRO A 64 -2.34 4.30 -19.71
C PRO A 64 -2.19 5.75 -19.24
N SER A 65 -3.02 6.67 -19.71
CA SER A 65 -2.97 8.09 -19.31
C SER A 65 -3.76 8.39 -18.03
N ARG A 66 -4.21 7.39 -17.28
CA ARG A 66 -5.04 7.54 -16.06
C ARG A 66 -4.35 7.02 -14.79
N ALA A 67 -3.03 7.09 -14.72
CA ALA A 67 -2.33 6.81 -13.47
C ALA A 67 -2.38 8.02 -12.52
N ILE A 68 -2.12 7.77 -11.24
CA ILE A 68 -1.92 8.78 -10.21
C ILE A 68 -0.56 8.58 -9.54
N THR A 69 0.05 9.63 -9.03
CA THR A 69 1.30 9.52 -8.29
C THR A 69 1.07 8.94 -6.90
N ILE A 70 2.09 8.32 -6.31
CA ILE A 70 2.03 7.90 -4.90
C ILE A 70 1.87 9.11 -3.97
N GLY A 71 2.37 10.30 -4.36
CA GLY A 71 2.05 11.56 -3.67
C GLY A 71 0.54 11.79 -3.56
N GLN A 72 -0.18 11.73 -4.68
CA GLN A 72 -1.64 11.89 -4.70
C GLN A 72 -2.38 10.82 -3.88
N VAL A 73 -1.88 9.58 -3.86
CA VAL A 73 -2.44 8.50 -3.02
C VAL A 73 -2.22 8.78 -1.54
N LEU A 74 -1.02 9.25 -1.15
CA LEU A 74 -0.70 9.62 0.22
C LEU A 74 -1.53 10.82 0.69
N ASP A 75 -1.67 11.85 -0.14
CA ASP A 75 -2.46 13.03 0.19
C ASP A 75 -3.94 12.68 0.44
N LEU A 76 -4.50 11.76 -0.36
CA LEU A 76 -5.83 11.20 -0.12
C LEU A 76 -5.88 10.42 1.20
N SER A 77 -4.92 9.52 1.43
CA SER A 77 -4.87 8.70 2.65
C SER A 77 -4.76 9.55 3.91
N GLU A 78 -3.82 10.49 3.94
CA GLU A 78 -3.60 11.41 5.07
C GLU A 78 -4.82 12.31 5.31
N SER A 79 -5.47 12.77 4.24
CA SER A 79 -6.70 13.56 4.35
C SER A 79 -7.84 12.81 5.02
N PHE A 80 -7.96 11.50 4.80
CA PHE A 80 -9.11 10.71 5.27
C PHE A 80 -8.76 9.64 6.30
N VAL A 81 -7.54 9.63 6.84
CA VAL A 81 -7.05 8.59 7.76
C VAL A 81 -7.99 8.36 8.96
N SER A 82 -8.53 9.43 9.55
CA SER A 82 -9.47 9.36 10.68
C SER A 82 -10.84 8.80 10.33
N PHE A 83 -11.22 8.79 9.05
CA PHE A 83 -12.49 8.24 8.56
C PHE A 83 -12.33 6.82 8.00
N VAL A 84 -11.18 6.53 7.40
CA VAL A 84 -10.90 5.21 6.85
C VAL A 84 -10.55 4.23 7.96
N GLY A 85 -9.63 4.56 8.87
CA GLY A 85 -9.17 3.61 9.89
C GLY A 85 -8.76 2.27 9.28
N GLU A 86 -9.31 1.18 9.80
CA GLU A 86 -9.10 -0.20 9.34
C GLU A 86 -10.12 -0.64 8.27
N ARG A 87 -10.50 0.27 7.36
CA ARG A 87 -11.42 -0.04 6.25
C ARG A 87 -10.67 -0.21 4.93
N ASN A 88 -11.35 -0.81 3.97
CA ASN A 88 -10.81 -1.23 2.67
C ASN A 88 -11.41 -0.44 1.49
N MET A 89 -11.14 -0.85 0.26
CA MET A 89 -11.65 -0.14 -0.94
C MET A 89 -13.16 -0.19 -1.08
N TYR A 90 -13.85 -1.18 -0.51
CA TYR A 90 -15.31 -1.18 -0.46
C TYR A 90 -15.88 -0.06 0.40
N TYR A 91 -15.09 0.50 1.32
CA TYR A 91 -15.45 1.74 2.02
C TYR A 91 -14.97 2.98 1.27
N VAL A 92 -13.68 3.03 0.92
CA VAL A 92 -13.04 4.23 0.34
C VAL A 92 -13.68 4.63 -0.97
N CYS A 93 -14.02 3.67 -1.85
CA CYS A 93 -14.60 3.99 -3.13
C CYS A 93 -15.98 4.69 -3.01
N PRO A 94 -17.01 4.10 -2.38
CA PRO A 94 -18.33 4.72 -2.28
C PRO A 94 -18.42 5.91 -1.32
N ASN A 95 -17.57 5.99 -0.28
CA ASN A 95 -17.66 7.05 0.73
C ASN A 95 -16.70 8.22 0.49
N ILE A 96 -15.66 8.03 -0.33
CA ILE A 96 -14.65 9.06 -0.58
C ILE A 96 -14.50 9.33 -2.08
N VAL A 97 -14.05 8.33 -2.86
CA VAL A 97 -13.72 8.52 -4.29
C VAL A 97 -14.95 8.95 -5.12
N LEU A 98 -16.06 8.23 -4.99
CA LEU A 98 -17.30 8.55 -5.69
C LEU A 98 -17.82 9.94 -5.26
N PRO A 99 -17.97 10.26 -3.97
CA PRO A 99 -18.35 11.61 -3.56
C PRO A 99 -17.44 12.70 -4.12
N LEU A 100 -16.11 12.54 -4.06
CA LEU A 100 -15.16 13.54 -4.60
C LEU A 100 -15.38 13.79 -6.09
N THR A 101 -15.56 12.73 -6.87
CA THR A 101 -15.70 12.78 -8.34
C THR A 101 -17.12 13.08 -8.83
N LYS A 102 -18.14 12.95 -7.97
CA LYS A 102 -19.57 13.14 -8.30
C LYS A 102 -19.88 14.43 -9.08
N PRO A 103 -19.32 15.61 -8.75
CA PRO A 103 -19.68 16.84 -9.45
C PRO A 103 -19.32 16.84 -10.93
N MET A 104 -18.25 16.14 -11.32
CA MET A 104 -17.74 16.12 -12.69
C MET A 104 -17.90 14.75 -13.38
N LYS A 105 -18.24 13.69 -12.63
CA LYS A 105 -18.34 12.30 -13.11
C LYS A 105 -17.08 11.82 -13.85
N LEU A 106 -15.93 12.22 -13.33
CA LEU A 106 -14.60 11.81 -13.81
C LEU A 106 -14.06 10.64 -12.98
N SER A 107 -12.99 10.01 -13.45
CA SER A 107 -12.16 9.16 -12.57
C SER A 107 -11.45 10.02 -11.51
N TYR A 108 -10.95 9.39 -10.45
CA TYR A 108 -10.16 10.13 -9.46
C TYR A 108 -8.84 10.63 -10.08
N ALA A 109 -8.23 9.85 -10.98
CA ALA A 109 -7.03 10.26 -11.69
C ALA A 109 -7.23 11.54 -12.50
N GLU A 110 -8.33 11.63 -13.25
CA GLU A 110 -8.71 12.82 -14.01
C GLU A 110 -8.96 14.03 -13.11
N LEU A 111 -9.55 13.81 -11.92
CA LEU A 111 -9.79 14.84 -10.92
C LEU A 111 -8.48 15.33 -10.28
N ALA A 112 -7.62 14.41 -9.84
CA ALA A 112 -6.38 14.73 -9.11
C ALA A 112 -5.25 15.26 -9.98
N GLY A 113 -5.30 15.03 -11.30
CA GLY A 113 -4.24 15.37 -12.23
C GLY A 113 -3.57 14.10 -12.74
N PRO A 114 -4.02 13.56 -13.88
CA PRO A 114 -3.61 12.23 -14.32
C PRO A 114 -2.17 12.22 -14.84
N ARG A 115 -1.50 11.08 -14.68
CA ARG A 115 -0.14 10.82 -15.19
C ARG A 115 -0.14 9.63 -16.16
N PRO A 116 0.84 9.54 -17.07
CA PRO A 116 1.15 8.29 -17.75
C PRO A 116 1.50 7.20 -16.74
N VAL A 117 1.09 5.96 -16.98
CA VAL A 117 1.40 4.82 -16.11
C VAL A 117 2.88 4.47 -16.17
N GLU A 118 3.49 4.33 -14.99
CA GLU A 118 4.78 3.65 -14.83
C GLU A 118 4.60 2.25 -14.26
N TRP A 119 3.69 2.06 -13.31
CA TRP A 119 3.43 0.77 -12.68
C TRP A 119 1.94 0.45 -12.67
N PHE A 120 1.62 -0.78 -13.05
CA PHE A 120 0.27 -1.30 -12.91
C PHE A 120 0.09 -1.90 -11.51
N VAL A 121 -1.03 -1.60 -10.84
CA VAL A 121 -1.31 -2.13 -9.50
C VAL A 121 -2.36 -3.22 -9.57
N SER A 122 -1.96 -4.44 -9.17
CA SER A 122 -2.87 -5.55 -8.93
C SER A 122 -3.19 -5.61 -7.44
N HIS A 123 -4.45 -5.58 -7.05
CA HIS A 123 -4.84 -5.57 -5.63
C HIS A 123 -6.22 -6.18 -5.36
N PHE A 124 -6.43 -6.60 -4.11
CA PHE A 124 -7.74 -7.03 -3.62
C PHE A 124 -8.43 -5.89 -2.88
N TRP A 125 -9.64 -5.52 -3.32
CA TRP A 125 -10.44 -4.45 -2.68
C TRP A 125 -10.78 -4.69 -1.21
N GLY A 126 -10.74 -5.93 -0.73
CA GLY A 126 -11.01 -6.26 0.67
C GLY A 126 -9.82 -6.01 1.60
N MET A 127 -8.62 -5.80 1.06
CA MET A 127 -7.43 -5.45 1.83
C MET A 127 -7.55 -4.04 2.44
N LEU A 128 -7.01 -3.86 3.65
CA LEU A 128 -6.98 -2.56 4.31
C LEU A 128 -6.36 -1.50 3.40
N PHE A 129 -6.99 -0.33 3.33
CA PHE A 129 -6.48 0.74 2.48
C PHE A 129 -5.08 1.19 2.92
N GLN A 130 -4.87 1.31 4.22
CA GLN A 130 -3.58 1.74 4.79
C GLN A 130 -2.45 0.76 4.44
N ASP A 131 -2.75 -0.53 4.38
CA ASP A 131 -1.77 -1.55 3.98
C ASP A 131 -1.42 -1.42 2.49
N SER A 132 -2.41 -1.13 1.64
CA SER A 132 -2.19 -0.86 0.22
C SER A 132 -1.34 0.39 0.00
N VAL A 133 -1.66 1.49 0.70
CA VAL A 133 -0.90 2.75 0.64
C VAL A 133 0.54 2.55 1.13
N SER A 134 0.72 1.83 2.25
CA SER A 134 2.04 1.54 2.81
C SER A 134 2.90 0.70 1.85
N SER A 135 2.29 -0.32 1.25
CA SER A 135 2.96 -1.19 0.27
C SER A 135 3.38 -0.42 -0.99
N LEU A 136 2.51 0.44 -1.53
CA LEU A 136 2.82 1.30 -2.66
C LEU A 136 3.91 2.32 -2.35
N ARG A 137 3.88 2.91 -1.14
CA ARG A 137 4.93 3.82 -0.67
C ARG A 137 6.29 3.12 -0.64
N LYS A 138 6.37 1.95 -0.01
CA LYS A 138 7.60 1.16 0.07
C LYS A 138 8.11 0.76 -1.31
N HIS A 139 7.21 0.36 -2.19
CA HIS A 139 7.53 0.09 -3.58
C HIS A 139 8.14 1.33 -4.26
N ALA A 140 7.48 2.50 -4.19
CA ALA A 140 7.97 3.75 -4.77
C ALA A 140 9.36 4.14 -4.26
N GLU A 141 9.57 4.07 -2.93
CA GLU A 141 10.85 4.34 -2.28
C GLU A 141 11.97 3.45 -2.86
N MET A 142 11.70 2.15 -3.03
CA MET A 142 12.70 1.18 -3.50
C MET A 142 12.99 1.26 -5.00
N VAL A 143 11.98 1.45 -5.85
CA VAL A 143 12.19 1.54 -7.31
C VAL A 143 12.83 2.86 -7.71
N SER A 144 12.57 3.93 -6.97
CA SER A 144 13.18 5.25 -7.22
C SER A 144 14.65 5.30 -6.75
N GLY A 145 14.98 4.63 -5.64
CA GLY A 145 16.37 4.48 -5.19
C GLY A 145 17.26 3.68 -6.15
N LYS A 146 16.67 2.78 -6.94
CA LYS A 146 17.37 2.01 -7.97
C LYS A 146 17.68 2.80 -9.25
N SER A 147 16.88 3.83 -9.57
CA SER A 147 17.21 4.73 -10.70
C SER A 147 18.44 5.60 -10.44
N ALA A 148 18.76 5.89 -9.17
CA ALA A 148 19.98 6.63 -8.80
C ALA A 148 21.26 5.76 -8.81
N SER A 149 21.15 4.43 -8.99
CA SER A 149 22.25 3.48 -8.80
C SER A 149 22.53 2.54 -9.98
N ARG A 150 21.99 2.82 -11.19
CA ARG A 150 22.33 2.04 -12.40
C ARG A 150 23.18 2.84 -13.38
N CYS A 151 24.49 2.87 -13.11
CA CYS A 151 25.58 2.57 -14.05
C CYS A 151 26.93 2.89 -13.40
N GLY A 152 27.62 1.86 -12.92
CA GLY A 152 29.04 1.95 -12.57
C GLY A 152 29.45 1.06 -11.39
N GLY A 153 30.10 -0.06 -11.71
CA GLY A 153 31.21 -0.62 -10.93
C GLY A 153 30.97 -1.04 -9.48
N LEU A 154 31.18 -2.33 -9.24
CA LEU A 154 31.99 -2.81 -8.11
C LEU A 154 33.05 -1.74 -7.75
N HIS A 155 33.04 -1.18 -6.53
CA HIS A 155 34.20 -0.82 -5.72
C HIS A 155 33.76 -0.13 -4.42
N SER A 156 34.20 -0.72 -3.31
CA SER A 156 34.51 -0.12 -2.01
C SER A 156 33.69 1.10 -1.55
N ARG A 157 32.73 0.87 -0.65
CA ARG A 157 32.31 1.92 0.29
C ARG A 157 33.15 1.77 1.55
N ASN A 158 34.10 2.70 1.69
CA ASN A 158 34.87 2.91 2.90
C ASN A 158 33.96 3.02 4.12
N SER A 159 34.27 2.17 5.09
CA SER A 159 33.80 2.17 6.45
C SER A 159 34.31 3.40 7.20
N SER A 160 33.46 4.42 7.38
CA SER A 160 33.64 5.42 8.44
C SER A 160 32.37 6.24 8.68
N SER A 161 31.32 5.61 9.24
CA SER A 161 30.27 6.33 10.01
C SER A 161 29.35 5.39 10.79
N ALA A 162 29.89 4.33 11.42
CA ALA A 162 29.11 3.40 12.24
C ALA A 162 28.95 3.85 13.71
N GLN A 163 29.30 5.10 14.06
CA GLN A 163 29.33 5.55 15.46
C GLN A 163 28.29 6.65 15.80
N GLN A 164 27.23 6.83 15.01
CA GLN A 164 26.22 7.84 15.34
C GLN A 164 24.80 7.42 14.95
N ARG A 165 24.32 6.32 15.53
CA ARG A 165 22.91 5.89 15.40
C ARG A 165 22.37 5.23 16.67
N VAL A 166 22.64 5.80 17.84
CA VAL A 166 21.85 5.56 19.05
C VAL A 166 21.81 6.87 19.85
N SER A 167 20.77 7.69 19.62
CA SER A 167 20.27 8.84 20.41
C SER A 167 19.78 10.00 19.51
N LYS A 168 18.61 9.82 18.88
CA LYS A 168 17.71 10.94 18.52
C LYS A 168 16.36 10.39 18.08
N LEU A 169 15.65 9.80 19.05
CA LEU A 169 14.20 9.96 19.07
C LEU A 169 13.94 11.31 19.73
N ASP A 170 13.12 12.11 19.04
CA ASP A 170 12.48 13.33 19.49
C ASP A 170 13.25 14.67 19.37
N LYS A 171 12.50 15.68 18.89
CA LYS A 171 12.82 17.11 18.70
C LYS A 171 13.74 17.51 17.54
N THR A 172 13.16 17.73 16.35
CA THR A 172 13.44 18.97 15.58
C THR A 172 12.31 19.31 14.60
N PHE A 173 11.27 19.98 15.11
CA PHE A 173 10.41 20.86 14.30
C PHE A 173 10.85 22.30 14.60
N LYS A 174 11.63 22.91 13.69
CA LYS A 174 11.49 24.31 13.25
C LYS A 174 12.66 24.77 12.38
N SER A 175 12.26 25.40 11.27
CA SER A 175 12.89 26.54 10.60
C SER A 175 14.25 26.34 9.94
N GLY A 176 14.20 25.95 8.67
CA GLY A 176 15.26 26.20 7.71
C GLY A 176 14.64 26.37 6.32
N THR A 177 14.62 27.59 5.82
CA THR A 177 14.27 27.94 4.44
C THR A 177 15.28 27.29 3.49
N GLY A 178 14.91 26.15 2.93
CA GLY A 178 15.62 25.45 1.87
C GLY A 178 14.60 24.96 0.85
N SER A 179 14.86 25.22 -0.43
CA SER A 179 14.05 24.82 -1.58
C SER A 179 13.56 23.37 -1.46
N LEU A 180 12.25 23.15 -1.61
CA LEU A 180 11.63 21.82 -1.60
C LEU A 180 12.20 20.94 -2.72
N GLU A 181 13.19 20.11 -2.41
CA GLU A 181 13.32 18.83 -3.11
C GLU A 181 12.14 17.96 -2.63
N THR A 182 11.06 17.97 -3.41
CA THR A 182 10.04 16.94 -3.27
C THR A 182 10.74 15.60 -3.45
N ALA A 183 10.64 14.73 -2.44
CA ALA A 183 11.31 13.43 -2.48
C ALA A 183 10.92 12.70 -3.77
N SER A 184 11.88 12.44 -4.66
CA SER A 184 11.66 12.05 -6.06
C SER A 184 10.74 10.85 -6.25
N TRP A 185 10.70 9.94 -5.26
CA TRP A 185 9.82 8.78 -5.27
C TRP A 185 8.34 9.12 -5.23
N LYS A 186 7.95 10.30 -4.71
CA LYS A 186 6.55 10.76 -4.66
C LYS A 186 5.93 10.95 -6.03
N GLU A 187 6.75 11.14 -7.06
CA GLU A 187 6.31 11.29 -8.46
C GLU A 187 6.04 9.94 -9.15
N THR A 188 6.42 8.81 -8.54
CA THR A 188 6.17 7.49 -9.14
C THR A 188 4.68 7.29 -9.35
N SER A 189 4.30 6.98 -10.58
CA SER A 189 2.90 6.89 -11.01
C SER A 189 2.38 5.46 -11.11
N TYR A 190 1.14 5.27 -10.67
CA TYR A 190 0.47 3.99 -10.54
C TYR A 190 -0.90 4.02 -11.20
N TRP A 191 -1.17 3.02 -12.04
CA TRP A 191 -2.52 2.73 -12.49
C TRP A 191 -3.19 1.80 -11.47
N ILE A 192 -4.26 2.28 -10.83
CA ILE A 192 -4.95 1.58 -9.73
C ILE A 192 -6.43 1.57 -10.06
N CYS A 193 -7.05 0.39 -10.17
CA CYS A 193 -8.40 0.27 -10.73
C CYS A 193 -9.45 1.17 -10.04
N THR A 194 -9.39 1.38 -8.72
CA THR A 194 -10.31 2.25 -7.98
C THR A 194 -10.19 3.73 -8.39
N PHE A 195 -8.98 4.19 -8.71
CA PHE A 195 -8.71 5.60 -8.99
C PHE A 195 -8.66 5.92 -10.49
N SER A 196 -8.20 4.96 -11.29
CA SER A 196 -7.97 5.12 -12.73
C SER A 196 -9.22 4.88 -13.57
N ASN A 197 -10.05 3.91 -13.20
CA ASN A 197 -11.34 3.69 -13.87
C ASN A 197 -12.31 4.81 -13.49
N ASN A 198 -13.10 5.28 -14.45
CA ASN A 198 -14.26 6.10 -14.14
C ASN A 198 -15.34 5.24 -13.47
N GLN A 199 -15.45 5.35 -12.14
CA GLN A 199 -16.40 4.59 -11.33
C GLN A 199 -17.87 4.90 -11.67
N TRP A 200 -18.14 5.99 -12.41
CA TRP A 200 -19.47 6.36 -12.90
C TRP A 200 -19.86 5.68 -14.22
N GLU A 201 -18.87 5.20 -14.98
CA GLU A 201 -19.03 4.65 -16.33
C GLU A 201 -18.27 3.31 -16.47
N LEU A 202 -18.34 2.44 -15.46
CA LEU A 202 -17.56 1.18 -15.42
C LEU A 202 -17.75 0.30 -16.66
N MET A 203 -18.96 0.23 -17.23
CA MET A 203 -19.19 -0.55 -18.46
C MET A 203 -18.37 -0.02 -19.64
N HIS A 204 -18.17 1.30 -19.72
CA HIS A 204 -17.31 1.91 -20.73
C HIS A 204 -15.82 1.63 -20.45
N GLU A 205 -15.42 1.52 -19.18
CA GLU A 205 -14.05 1.14 -18.80
C GLU A 205 -13.71 -0.31 -19.14
N LEU A 206 -14.69 -1.21 -19.13
CA LEU A 206 -14.51 -2.62 -19.50
C LEU A 206 -14.49 -2.83 -21.01
N GLY A 207 -15.15 -1.95 -21.78
CA GLY A 207 -15.27 -2.08 -23.23
C GLY A 207 -16.18 -3.25 -23.65
N SER A 208 -16.20 -3.52 -24.96
CA SER A 208 -16.97 -4.65 -25.52
C SER A 208 -16.22 -5.99 -25.41
N SER A 209 -14.90 -5.93 -25.30
CA SER A 209 -14.01 -7.05 -25.05
C SER A 209 -12.95 -6.66 -24.03
N TRP A 210 -12.36 -7.65 -23.37
CA TRP A 210 -11.38 -7.42 -22.30
C TRP A 210 -10.10 -6.74 -22.82
N GLU A 211 -9.75 -6.89 -24.10
CA GLU A 211 -8.63 -6.20 -24.76
C GLU A 211 -8.86 -4.69 -24.90
N GLN A 212 -10.12 -4.24 -24.89
CA GLN A 212 -10.48 -2.83 -24.94
C GLN A 212 -10.54 -2.20 -23.54
N SER A 213 -10.45 -3.02 -22.50
CA SER A 213 -10.58 -2.54 -21.13
C SER A 213 -9.43 -1.61 -20.73
N SER A 214 -9.77 -0.64 -19.89
CA SER A 214 -8.84 0.35 -19.35
C SER A 214 -7.63 -0.30 -18.67
N PHE A 215 -7.83 -1.35 -17.87
CA PHE A 215 -6.72 -2.04 -17.19
C PHE A 215 -5.82 -2.81 -18.17
N TYR A 216 -6.37 -3.49 -19.18
CA TYR A 216 -5.57 -4.19 -20.20
C TYR A 216 -4.70 -3.21 -20.97
N LEU A 217 -5.29 -2.09 -21.41
CA LEU A 217 -4.59 -1.04 -22.13
C LEU A 217 -3.48 -0.40 -21.29
N ALA A 218 -3.72 -0.19 -20.00
CA ALA A 218 -2.70 0.35 -19.09
C ALA A 218 -1.53 -0.63 -18.89
N LEU A 219 -1.83 -1.88 -18.52
CA LEU A 219 -0.81 -2.90 -18.24
C LEU A 219 0.06 -3.21 -19.47
N ARG A 220 -0.54 -3.27 -20.66
CA ARG A 220 0.19 -3.54 -21.92
C ARG A 220 0.79 -2.30 -22.57
N SER A 221 0.63 -1.12 -21.98
CA SER A 221 1.20 0.11 -22.54
C SER A 221 2.74 0.10 -22.50
N PRO A 222 3.44 0.69 -23.49
CA PRO A 222 4.90 0.73 -23.50
C PRO A 222 5.53 1.38 -22.26
N GLY A 223 4.85 2.35 -21.64
CA GLY A 223 5.32 3.05 -20.44
C GLY A 223 5.23 2.21 -19.16
N CYS A 224 4.42 1.15 -19.14
CA CYS A 224 4.27 0.29 -17.96
C CYS A 224 5.51 -0.59 -17.77
N LYS A 225 6.21 -0.39 -16.66
CA LYS A 225 7.47 -1.04 -16.26
C LYS A 225 7.26 -2.39 -15.58
N GLY A 226 6.04 -2.72 -15.17
CA GLY A 226 5.74 -3.96 -14.44
C GLY A 226 4.46 -3.87 -13.64
N THR A 227 4.18 -4.97 -12.94
CA THR A 227 3.00 -5.09 -12.06
C THR A 227 3.45 -5.10 -10.60
N ALA A 228 3.00 -4.11 -9.85
CA ALA A 228 3.08 -4.08 -8.40
C ALA A 228 1.83 -4.76 -7.82
N MET A 229 1.97 -6.01 -7.37
CA MET A 229 0.89 -6.73 -6.71
C MET A 229 0.92 -6.42 -5.21
N ILE A 230 -0.11 -5.77 -4.71
CA ILE A 230 -0.27 -5.53 -3.27
C ILE A 230 -0.63 -6.85 -2.62
N PHE A 231 0.25 -7.35 -1.78
CA PHE A 231 0.26 -8.73 -1.32
C PHE A 231 0.15 -8.77 0.21
N ASP A 232 -0.81 -9.55 0.71
CA ASP A 232 -0.93 -9.85 2.13
C ASP A 232 -0.40 -11.26 2.43
N GLU A 233 -0.25 -11.56 3.73
CA GLU A 233 0.27 -12.84 4.20
C GLU A 233 -0.64 -14.02 3.83
N LEU A 234 -1.91 -13.74 3.53
CA LEU A 234 -2.92 -14.72 3.14
C LEU A 234 -2.99 -14.96 1.62
N ALA A 235 -2.22 -14.21 0.84
CA ALA A 235 -2.24 -14.18 -0.62
C ALA A 235 -3.64 -13.94 -1.21
N MET A 236 -4.47 -13.13 -0.54
CA MET A 236 -5.85 -12.87 -0.96
C MET A 236 -6.00 -12.37 -2.41
N PRO A 237 -5.10 -11.51 -2.96
CA PRO A 237 -5.19 -11.14 -4.37
C PRO A 237 -5.23 -12.34 -5.31
N LEU A 238 -4.48 -13.40 -5.03
CA LEU A 238 -4.44 -14.59 -5.88
C LEU A 238 -5.68 -15.48 -5.77
N THR A 239 -6.61 -15.15 -4.87
CA THR A 239 -7.95 -15.76 -4.77
C THR A 239 -8.99 -15.02 -5.61
N ARG A 240 -8.60 -13.98 -6.36
CA ARG A 240 -9.51 -13.15 -7.17
C ARG A 240 -9.23 -13.32 -8.66
N SER A 241 -10.26 -13.66 -9.43
CA SER A 241 -10.11 -13.94 -10.87
C SER A 241 -9.56 -12.74 -11.65
N TRP A 242 -9.95 -11.51 -11.30
CA TRP A 242 -9.40 -10.31 -11.94
C TRP A 242 -7.90 -10.12 -11.69
N CYS A 243 -7.41 -10.40 -10.48
CA CYS A 243 -5.96 -10.38 -10.21
C CYS A 243 -5.22 -11.52 -10.93
N LEU A 244 -5.86 -12.69 -11.08
CA LEU A 244 -5.33 -13.77 -11.92
C LEU A 244 -5.19 -13.34 -13.38
N PHE A 245 -6.19 -12.65 -13.93
CA PHE A 245 -6.10 -12.09 -15.27
C PHE A 245 -4.90 -11.13 -15.40
N GLU A 246 -4.73 -10.19 -14.47
CA GLU A 246 -3.61 -9.24 -14.46
C GLU A 246 -2.25 -9.95 -14.38
N LEU A 247 -2.19 -11.03 -13.60
CA LEU A 247 -1.01 -11.87 -13.46
C LEU A 247 -0.70 -12.64 -14.75
N LEU A 248 -1.71 -13.19 -15.42
CA LEU A 248 -1.56 -13.83 -16.73
C LEU A 248 -1.02 -12.84 -17.77
N GLN A 249 -1.56 -11.62 -17.81
CA GLN A 249 -1.07 -10.59 -18.71
C GLN A 249 0.38 -10.19 -18.39
N THR A 250 0.73 -10.11 -17.11
CA THR A 250 2.11 -9.87 -16.65
C THR A 250 3.05 -11.00 -17.09
N PHE A 251 2.62 -12.26 -16.97
CA PHE A 251 3.37 -13.43 -17.42
C PHE A 251 3.67 -13.38 -18.93
N GLN A 252 2.64 -13.15 -19.74
CA GLN A 252 2.78 -13.03 -21.19
C GLN A 252 3.74 -11.90 -21.58
N LEU A 253 3.64 -10.74 -20.92
CA LEU A 253 4.53 -9.61 -21.18
C LEU A 253 5.98 -9.91 -20.79
N THR A 254 6.19 -10.64 -19.70
CA THR A 254 7.54 -11.05 -19.26
C THR A 254 8.22 -11.95 -20.29
N GLY A 255 7.47 -12.79 -21.00
CA GLY A 255 8.00 -13.66 -22.05
C GLY A 255 8.16 -12.98 -23.42
N THR A 256 7.56 -11.81 -23.65
CA THR A 256 7.48 -11.19 -24.99
C THR A 256 8.11 -9.80 -25.10
N ARG A 257 8.26 -9.05 -24.01
CA ARG A 257 8.89 -7.73 -24.04
C ARG A 257 10.40 -7.80 -23.91
N GLU A 258 11.08 -7.01 -24.74
CA GLU A 258 12.51 -6.70 -24.59
C GLU A 258 12.81 -5.92 -23.30
N ALA A 259 14.11 -5.67 -23.06
CA ALA A 259 14.65 -4.99 -21.88
C ALA A 259 13.82 -3.76 -21.47
N GLY A 260 13.20 -3.81 -20.28
CA GLY A 260 12.44 -2.69 -19.72
C GLY A 260 11.21 -3.08 -18.90
N PHE A 261 10.65 -4.27 -19.12
CA PHE A 261 9.58 -4.82 -18.29
C PHE A 261 10.15 -5.66 -17.14
N THR A 262 9.86 -5.25 -15.91
CA THR A 262 10.35 -5.86 -14.67
C THR A 262 9.59 -7.14 -14.31
N GLY A 263 8.39 -7.33 -14.87
CA GLY A 263 7.52 -8.45 -14.52
C GLY A 263 6.71 -8.16 -13.26
N LEU A 264 6.59 -9.17 -12.39
CA LEU A 264 5.78 -9.14 -11.17
C LEU A 264 6.62 -8.76 -9.94
N LEU A 265 6.19 -7.72 -9.22
CA LEU A 265 6.73 -7.33 -7.92
C LEU A 265 5.69 -7.53 -6.81
N LEU A 266 6.00 -8.39 -5.84
CA LEU A 266 5.16 -8.62 -4.67
C LEU A 266 5.44 -7.55 -3.61
N CYS A 267 4.46 -6.70 -3.36
CA CYS A 267 4.57 -5.53 -2.51
C CYS A 267 3.80 -5.76 -1.21
N THR A 268 4.52 -5.74 -0.10
CA THR A 268 3.98 -5.85 1.26
C THR A 268 4.22 -4.54 2.02
N ARG A 269 3.65 -4.42 3.21
CA ARG A 269 3.86 -3.23 4.07
C ARG A 269 5.30 -3.03 4.51
N SER A 270 6.08 -4.11 4.59
CA SER A 270 7.49 -4.07 4.98
C SER A 270 8.41 -3.77 3.79
N GLY A 271 7.95 -4.02 2.56
CA GLY A 271 8.75 -3.81 1.37
C GLY A 271 8.34 -4.65 0.18
N VAL A 272 9.17 -4.57 -0.87
CA VAL A 272 9.06 -5.38 -2.07
C VAL A 272 9.84 -6.69 -1.86
N MET A 273 9.15 -7.82 -1.82
CA MET A 273 9.77 -9.11 -1.52
C MET A 273 10.85 -9.49 -2.54
N ASN A 274 10.63 -9.15 -3.82
CA ASN A 274 11.61 -9.37 -4.89
C ASN A 274 12.96 -8.69 -4.65
N PHE A 275 13.01 -7.69 -3.76
CA PHE A 275 14.22 -6.97 -3.41
C PHE A 275 14.79 -7.40 -2.06
N GLY A 276 14.30 -8.50 -1.48
CA GLY A 276 14.70 -8.98 -0.16
C GLY A 276 14.01 -8.26 1.00
N ALA A 277 13.12 -7.31 0.72
CA ALA A 277 12.51 -6.46 1.75
C ALA A 277 11.21 -7.08 2.29
N CYS A 278 11.36 -8.12 3.11
CA CYS A 278 10.29 -8.77 3.86
C CYS A 278 10.89 -9.61 5.00
N SER A 279 10.16 -9.86 6.09
CA SER A 279 10.62 -10.76 7.15
C SER A 279 10.66 -12.21 6.65
N MET A 280 11.56 -13.02 7.21
CA MET A 280 11.65 -14.43 6.85
C MET A 280 10.34 -15.18 7.18
N ASP A 281 9.71 -14.88 8.31
CA ASP A 281 8.47 -15.52 8.73
C ASP A 281 7.30 -15.23 7.77
N THR A 282 7.15 -13.97 7.35
CA THR A 282 6.14 -13.60 6.34
C THR A 282 6.44 -14.29 5.01
N ALA A 283 7.70 -14.33 4.59
CA ALA A 283 8.09 -15.00 3.35
C ALA A 283 7.82 -16.52 3.37
N ILE A 284 8.15 -17.19 4.48
CA ILE A 284 7.82 -18.61 4.68
C ILE A 284 6.30 -18.82 4.65
N SER A 285 5.54 -18.00 5.37
CA SER A 285 4.07 -18.12 5.43
C SER A 285 3.44 -17.97 4.04
N ILE A 286 3.91 -16.98 3.28
CA ILE A 286 3.55 -16.75 1.87
C ILE A 286 3.94 -17.97 1.01
N GLY A 287 5.16 -18.50 1.17
CA GLY A 287 5.63 -19.68 0.44
C GLY A 287 4.78 -20.92 0.70
N VAL A 288 4.43 -21.19 1.96
CA VAL A 288 3.55 -22.28 2.36
C VAL A 288 2.17 -22.11 1.73
N ARG A 289 1.59 -20.90 1.85
CA ARG A 289 0.27 -20.62 1.27
C ARG A 289 0.24 -20.86 -0.23
N LEU A 290 1.30 -20.46 -0.93
CA LEU A 290 1.35 -20.51 -2.40
C LEU A 290 1.76 -21.87 -2.95
N SER A 291 2.37 -22.73 -2.15
CA SER A 291 2.60 -24.13 -2.53
C SER A 291 1.31 -24.93 -2.69
N SER A 292 0.24 -24.53 -2.00
CA SER A 292 -1.08 -25.17 -2.05
C SER A 292 -2.14 -24.37 -2.80
N LEU A 293 -1.87 -23.11 -3.14
CA LEU A 293 -2.82 -22.25 -3.84
C LEU A 293 -2.98 -22.69 -5.30
N ARG A 294 -4.23 -22.84 -5.73
CA ARG A 294 -4.63 -23.12 -7.11
C ARG A 294 -5.40 -21.94 -7.66
N LEU A 295 -4.90 -21.35 -8.75
CA LEU A 295 -5.51 -20.18 -9.35
C LEU A 295 -6.90 -20.47 -9.96
N GLN A 296 -7.19 -21.73 -10.29
CA GLN A 296 -8.52 -22.22 -10.71
C GLN A 296 -9.63 -21.90 -9.69
N ASP A 297 -9.25 -21.89 -8.40
CA ASP A 297 -10.18 -21.73 -7.29
C ASP A 297 -10.47 -20.24 -7.02
N ALA A 298 -9.88 -19.34 -7.82
CA ALA A 298 -10.12 -17.90 -7.72
C ALA A 298 -11.58 -17.53 -8.03
N SER A 299 -12.09 -16.54 -7.31
CA SER A 299 -13.48 -16.09 -7.36
C SER A 299 -13.63 -14.68 -7.96
N ALA A 300 -14.77 -14.46 -8.61
CA ALA A 300 -15.21 -13.15 -9.09
C ALA A 300 -16.61 -12.86 -8.55
N SER A 301 -16.95 -11.58 -8.41
CA SER A 301 -18.31 -11.16 -8.04
C SER A 301 -19.31 -11.33 -9.20
N SER A 302 -18.81 -11.56 -10.41
CA SER A 302 -19.57 -11.82 -11.63
C SER A 302 -19.16 -13.19 -12.16
N ASP A 303 -20.10 -14.13 -12.24
CA ASP A 303 -19.85 -15.46 -12.81
C ASP A 303 -19.45 -15.38 -14.28
N LYS A 304 -19.96 -14.37 -15.00
CA LYS A 304 -19.58 -14.10 -16.39
C LYS A 304 -18.09 -13.77 -16.49
N ASP A 305 -17.59 -12.92 -15.59
CA ASP A 305 -16.18 -12.53 -15.58
C ASP A 305 -15.30 -13.72 -15.20
N LYS A 306 -15.71 -14.52 -14.20
CA LYS A 306 -14.98 -15.74 -13.84
C LYS A 306 -14.85 -16.69 -15.02
N ARG A 307 -15.97 -17.03 -15.69
CA ARG A 307 -15.95 -17.93 -16.85
C ARG A 307 -15.05 -17.40 -17.97
N MET A 308 -15.18 -16.12 -18.31
CA MET A 308 -14.34 -15.48 -19.31
C MET A 308 -12.85 -15.56 -18.97
N ILE A 309 -12.47 -15.27 -17.72
CA ILE A 309 -11.07 -15.33 -17.29
C ILE A 309 -10.56 -16.77 -17.25
N ASP A 310 -11.35 -17.71 -16.74
CA ASP A 310 -10.99 -19.13 -16.71
C ASP A 310 -10.77 -19.67 -18.14
N GLU A 311 -11.64 -19.30 -19.10
CA GLU A 311 -11.49 -19.63 -20.52
C GLU A 311 -10.20 -19.04 -21.12
N LEU A 312 -9.88 -17.77 -20.81
CA LEU A 312 -8.65 -17.12 -21.28
C LEU A 312 -7.39 -17.82 -20.76
N VAL A 313 -7.40 -18.26 -19.50
CA VAL A 313 -6.30 -19.03 -18.92
C VAL A 313 -6.19 -20.38 -19.61
N GLN A 314 -7.30 -21.09 -19.84
CA GLN A 314 -7.29 -22.40 -20.51
C GLN A 314 -6.81 -22.34 -21.96
N GLN A 315 -7.01 -21.21 -22.66
CA GLN A 315 -6.52 -21.01 -24.02
C GLN A 315 -4.99 -20.80 -24.08
N GLN A 316 -4.31 -20.58 -22.95
CA GLN A 316 -2.85 -20.48 -22.92
C GLN A 316 -2.21 -21.87 -23.09
N PRO A 317 -1.03 -21.96 -23.72
CA PRO A 317 -0.24 -23.19 -23.68
C PRO A 317 0.02 -23.64 -22.24
N GLY A 318 -0.48 -24.82 -21.88
CA GLY A 318 -0.39 -25.39 -20.52
C GLY A 318 -1.47 -24.89 -19.53
N GLY A 319 -2.42 -24.06 -19.97
CA GLY A 319 -3.59 -23.67 -19.21
C GLY A 319 -3.27 -23.09 -17.82
N PHE A 320 -4.08 -23.47 -16.83
CA PHE A 320 -3.85 -23.07 -15.45
C PHE A 320 -2.55 -23.64 -14.85
N ASP A 321 -2.08 -24.82 -15.29
CA ASP A 321 -0.87 -25.42 -14.74
C ASP A 321 0.36 -24.57 -15.06
N ALA A 322 0.42 -24.01 -16.27
CA ALA A 322 1.47 -23.07 -16.66
C ALA A 322 1.44 -21.78 -15.83
N VAL A 323 0.24 -21.21 -15.58
CA VAL A 323 0.11 -19.98 -14.78
C VAL A 323 0.42 -20.24 -13.30
N ASN A 324 -0.05 -21.36 -12.74
CA ASN A 324 0.32 -21.80 -11.39
C ASN A 324 1.83 -21.97 -11.26
N ALA A 325 2.47 -22.65 -12.22
CA ALA A 325 3.92 -22.83 -12.24
C ALA A 325 4.68 -21.51 -12.34
N PHE A 326 4.18 -20.54 -13.11
CA PHE A 326 4.77 -19.20 -13.19
C PHE A 326 4.76 -18.48 -11.84
N VAL A 327 3.62 -18.52 -11.15
CA VAL A 327 3.48 -17.92 -9.81
C VAL A 327 4.42 -18.59 -8.83
N GLN A 328 4.37 -19.93 -8.75
CA GLN A 328 5.21 -20.73 -7.87
C GLN A 328 6.70 -20.50 -8.15
N LYS A 329 7.12 -20.42 -9.42
CA LYS A 329 8.49 -20.10 -9.81
C LYS A 329 8.88 -18.69 -9.37
N SER A 330 8.03 -17.69 -9.61
CA SER A 330 8.29 -16.30 -9.20
C SER A 330 8.49 -16.19 -7.70
N ILE A 331 7.66 -16.88 -6.90
CA ILE A 331 7.80 -16.90 -5.44
C ILE A 331 9.04 -17.66 -5.01
N ARG A 332 9.33 -18.81 -5.63
CA ARG A 332 10.56 -19.57 -5.36
C ARG A 332 11.79 -18.71 -5.58
N ASP A 333 11.84 -17.97 -6.69
CA ASP A 333 12.96 -17.08 -7.00
C ASP A 333 13.06 -15.92 -5.98
N ILE A 334 11.92 -15.38 -5.53
CA ILE A 334 11.87 -14.41 -4.43
C ILE A 334 12.43 -15.00 -3.13
N LEU A 335 12.00 -16.19 -2.73
CA LEU A 335 12.46 -16.86 -1.51
C LEU A 335 13.95 -17.18 -1.54
N LEU A 336 14.48 -17.58 -2.71
CA LEU A 336 15.91 -17.80 -2.89
C LEU A 336 16.70 -16.49 -2.75
N ASN A 337 16.22 -15.40 -3.34
CA ASN A 337 16.84 -14.08 -3.20
C ASN A 337 16.79 -13.59 -1.74
N MET A 338 15.67 -13.79 -1.06
CA MET A 338 15.53 -13.45 0.37
C MET A 338 16.49 -14.25 1.25
N ARG A 339 16.60 -15.56 1.05
CA ARG A 339 17.56 -16.41 1.77
C ARG A 339 18.99 -15.92 1.57
N SER A 340 19.37 -15.60 0.32
CA SER A 340 20.71 -15.09 0.03
C SER A 340 20.99 -13.76 0.72
N GLY A 341 20.03 -12.83 0.72
CA GLY A 341 20.15 -11.54 1.41
C GLY A 341 20.31 -11.72 2.93
N PHE A 342 19.47 -12.57 3.52
CA PHE A 342 19.53 -12.85 4.95
C PHE A 342 20.86 -13.47 5.40
N LEU A 343 21.40 -14.43 4.65
CA LEU A 343 22.72 -15.01 4.94
C LEU A 343 23.81 -13.93 4.87
N SER A 344 23.76 -13.04 3.89
CA SER A 344 24.70 -11.92 3.79
C SER A 344 24.61 -10.96 4.98
N ASP A 345 23.40 -10.71 5.50
CA ASP A 345 23.20 -9.85 6.67
C ASP A 345 23.76 -10.50 7.93
N LEU A 346 23.60 -11.82 8.09
CA LEU A 346 24.21 -12.58 9.19
C LEU A 346 25.74 -12.55 9.13
N ASP A 347 26.33 -12.76 7.96
CA ASP A 347 27.79 -12.70 7.78
C ASP A 347 28.33 -11.29 8.10
N SER A 348 27.59 -10.24 7.72
CA SER A 348 27.94 -8.85 8.05
C SER A 348 27.83 -8.57 9.55
N LEU A 349 26.84 -9.14 10.23
CA LEU A 349 26.67 -9.01 11.67
C LEU A 349 27.79 -9.73 12.41
N ASP A 350 28.13 -10.95 12.01
CA ASP A 350 29.25 -11.72 12.57
C ASP A 350 30.55 -10.94 12.45
N THR A 351 30.87 -10.45 11.25
CA THR A 351 32.05 -9.60 11.00
C THR A 351 32.07 -8.36 11.91
N SER A 352 30.92 -7.72 12.11
CA SER A 352 30.79 -6.53 12.96
C SER A 352 30.99 -6.86 14.44
N LEU A 353 30.44 -7.98 14.91
CA LEU A 353 30.60 -8.45 16.28
C LEU A 353 32.03 -8.90 16.55
N SER A 354 32.67 -9.66 15.66
CA SER A 354 34.08 -10.04 15.78
C SER A 354 34.99 -8.80 15.85
N SER A 355 34.72 -7.80 15.00
CA SER A 355 35.46 -6.54 15.01
C SER A 355 35.26 -5.74 16.31
N ALA A 356 34.05 -5.77 16.89
CA ALA A 356 33.76 -5.12 18.16
C ALA A 356 34.44 -5.82 19.34
N ILE A 357 34.44 -7.16 19.35
CA ILE A 357 35.13 -7.98 20.36
C ILE A 357 36.63 -7.70 20.33
N GLN A 358 37.26 -7.72 19.15
CA GLN A 358 38.70 -7.46 19.00
C GLN A 358 39.10 -6.06 19.51
N LYS A 359 38.28 -5.04 19.24
CA LYS A 359 38.50 -3.68 19.78
C LYS A 359 38.44 -3.64 21.30
N HIS A 360 37.54 -4.40 21.91
CA HIS A 360 37.39 -4.45 23.36
C HIS A 360 38.55 -5.21 24.03
N GLU A 361 39.01 -6.30 23.44
CA GLU A 361 40.19 -7.05 23.93
C GLU A 361 41.47 -6.21 23.89
N LEU A 362 41.67 -5.43 22.82
CA LEU A 362 42.79 -4.47 22.73
C LEU A 362 42.72 -3.38 23.79
N PHE A 363 41.51 -2.92 24.15
CA PHE A 363 41.31 -1.90 25.19
C PHE A 363 41.57 -2.44 26.60
N ILE A 364 41.11 -3.66 26.91
CA ILE A 364 41.38 -4.32 28.21
C ILE A 364 42.88 -4.64 28.34
N GLY A 365 43.50 -5.18 27.28
CA GLY A 365 44.93 -5.49 27.28
C GLY A 365 45.84 -4.27 27.50
N ALA A 366 45.43 -3.10 26.99
CA ALA A 366 46.13 -1.83 27.22
C ALA A 366 45.97 -1.30 28.66
N SER A 367 44.83 -1.53 29.31
CA SER A 367 44.62 -1.14 30.72
C SER A 367 45.34 -2.05 31.71
N SER A 368 45.54 -3.35 31.41
CA SER A 368 46.27 -4.28 32.29
C SER A 368 47.79 -4.06 32.32
N ALA A 369 48.36 -3.35 31.35
CA ALA A 369 49.80 -3.05 31.34
C ALA A 369 50.20 -1.90 32.30
N SER A 370 49.26 -1.24 32.97
CA SER A 370 49.52 -0.12 33.89
C SER A 370 49.39 -0.49 35.39
N SER A 371 49.16 -1.75 35.74
CA SER A 371 49.00 -2.18 37.14
C SER A 371 49.95 -3.33 37.49
N THR A 372 51.24 -3.01 37.62
CA THR A 372 52.19 -3.84 38.36
C THR A 372 52.77 -3.02 39.51
N ALA A 373 52.13 -3.13 40.67
CA ALA A 373 52.71 -3.07 42.00
C ALA A 373 51.59 -2.76 42.99
N TYR A 374 50.95 -3.78 43.56
CA TYR A 374 50.54 -3.69 44.96
C TYR A 374 50.70 -5.04 45.63
N ASP A 375 51.34 -4.92 46.77
CA ASP A 375 52.00 -5.91 47.60
C ASP A 375 51.00 -6.83 48.30
N ALA A 376 51.45 -8.04 48.59
CA ALA A 376 50.67 -9.09 49.23
C ALA A 376 50.84 -9.00 50.75
N SER A 377 49.79 -8.61 51.48
CA SER A 377 49.64 -9.02 52.88
C SER A 377 48.21 -8.80 53.38
N GLU A 378 47.78 -9.76 54.21
CA GLU A 378 46.61 -9.77 55.11
C GLU A 378 45.33 -10.45 54.62
N LEU A 379 45.19 -11.72 55.05
CA LEU A 379 43.91 -12.37 55.33
C LEU A 379 43.16 -11.59 56.42
N PRO A 380 41.81 -11.56 56.37
CA PRO A 380 41.09 -12.36 57.35
C PRO A 380 39.84 -13.10 56.83
N THR A 381 39.42 -14.00 57.71
CA THR A 381 38.51 -15.13 57.64
C THR A 381 37.02 -14.78 57.55
N ALA A 382 36.23 -15.79 57.10
CA ALA A 382 34.78 -16.02 57.27
C ALA A 382 33.86 -15.15 56.38
N GLN A 383 32.74 -15.63 55.82
CA GLN A 383 31.79 -16.63 56.32
C GLN A 383 30.82 -17.05 55.19
N GLU A 384 30.37 -18.31 55.23
CA GLU A 384 29.31 -18.86 54.38
C GLU A 384 27.97 -18.12 54.54
N THR A 385 27.26 -17.88 53.43
CA THR A 385 25.79 -18.02 53.38
C THR A 385 25.34 -18.44 51.98
N SER A 386 24.54 -19.49 51.99
CA SER A 386 23.77 -20.11 50.91
C SER A 386 22.52 -19.29 50.55
N GLU A 387 22.14 -19.24 49.27
CA GLU A 387 20.88 -19.79 48.71
C GLU A 387 20.59 -19.30 47.26
N PRO A 388 19.73 -20.03 46.50
CA PRO A 388 19.66 -19.95 45.05
C PRO A 388 18.46 -19.14 44.54
N GLU A 389 18.64 -18.32 43.49
CA GLU A 389 17.52 -17.72 42.76
C GLU A 389 17.15 -18.53 41.51
N GLN A 390 15.98 -19.16 41.60
CA GLN A 390 15.19 -19.68 40.49
C GLN A 390 14.64 -18.53 39.65
N MET A 391 14.80 -18.58 38.32
CA MET A 391 13.96 -17.81 37.39
C MET A 391 13.06 -18.76 36.61
N SER A 392 11.78 -18.74 36.98
CA SER A 392 10.69 -19.44 36.32
C SER A 392 10.28 -18.72 35.03
N SER A 393 10.03 -19.53 34.00
CA SER A 393 9.32 -19.15 32.79
C SER A 393 7.92 -18.62 33.08
N GLN A 394 7.42 -17.69 32.28
CA GLN A 394 6.03 -17.79 31.80
C GLN A 394 5.81 -16.95 30.53
N ARG A 395 5.49 -17.69 29.46
CA ARG A 395 4.74 -17.25 28.28
C ARG A 395 3.33 -16.84 28.70
N SER A 396 2.79 -15.83 28.03
CA SER A 396 1.36 -15.80 27.70
C SER A 396 1.14 -15.03 26.40
N GLU A 397 0.79 -15.80 25.37
CA GLU A 397 0.11 -15.37 24.16
C GLU A 397 -1.38 -15.15 24.46
N ALA A 398 -1.97 -14.12 23.86
CA ALA A 398 -3.40 -14.04 23.56
C ALA A 398 -3.55 -13.18 22.29
N MET A 399 -3.88 -13.84 21.18
CA MET A 399 -4.03 -13.23 19.86
C MET A 399 -5.44 -13.54 19.34
N LEU A 400 -6.08 -12.48 18.84
CA LEU A 400 -7.31 -12.44 18.05
C LEU A 400 -6.99 -12.70 16.57
#